data_AF-A0A7X9PED9-F1
#
_entry.id   AF-A0A7X9PED9-F1
#
_cell.length_a   1.000
_cell.length_b   1.000
_cell.length_c   1.000
_cell.angle_alpha   90.00
_cell.angle_beta   90.00
_cell.angle_gamma   90.00
#
_symmetry.space_group_name_H-M   'P 1'
#
loop_
_entity.id
_entity.type
_entity.pdbx_description
1 polymer ?
#
loop_
_entity_poly.entity_id
_entity_poly.type
_entity_poly.pdbx_seq_one_letter_code
_entity_poly.pdbx_strand_id
1 'polypeptide(L)' 'MLKERLRDLFKSYEPDIRLIVFEVGEFEQENISMKTPHFKEPIDAIVEKIARKRIKQADDKVFEE' A
#
# COMPACT_ATOMS: atom_id res chain seq x y z
N MET A 1 4.44 16.14 10.27
CA MET A 1 5.21 16.09 8.99
C MET A 1 4.36 15.47 7.87
N LEU A 2 4.70 15.62 6.58
CA LEU A 2 3.83 15.26 5.43
C LEU A 2 3.20 13.84 5.52
N LYS A 3 3.94 12.85 6.04
CA LYS A 3 3.45 11.49 6.31
C LYS A 3 2.23 11.42 7.23
N GLU A 4 2.16 12.25 8.27
CA GLU A 4 1.02 12.27 9.20
C GLU A 4 -0.21 12.88 8.55
N ARG A 5 -0.04 13.92 7.70
CA ARG A 5 -1.15 14.50 6.94
C ARG A 5 -1.70 13.52 5.92
N LEU A 6 -0.83 12.74 5.27
CA LEU A 6 -1.24 11.63 4.40
C LEU A 6 -1.99 10.55 5.21
N ARG A 7 -1.52 10.19 6.41
CA ARG A 7 -2.24 9.28 7.32
C ARG A 7 -3.66 9.74 7.59
N ASP A 8 -3.81 11.01 7.92
CA ASP A 8 -5.10 11.57 8.27
C ASP A 8 -6.06 11.67 7.08
N LEU A 9 -5.55 11.98 5.88
CA LEU A 9 -6.35 12.05 4.65
C LEU A 9 -6.97 10.71 4.28
N PHE A 10 -6.23 9.62 4.47
CA PHE A 10 -6.69 8.28 4.11
C PHE A 10 -7.31 7.51 5.29
N LYS A 11 -7.45 8.12 6.48
CA LYS A 11 -7.92 7.41 7.68
C LYS A 11 -9.28 6.75 7.52
N SER A 12 -10.16 7.32 6.69
CA SER A 12 -11.52 6.82 6.43
C SER A 12 -11.59 5.73 5.36
N TYR A 13 -10.48 5.46 4.66
CA TYR A 13 -10.43 4.42 3.64
C TYR A 13 -10.23 3.05 4.26
N GLU A 14 -10.51 2.02 3.47
CA GLU A 14 -10.29 0.63 3.86
C GLU A 14 -8.84 0.40 4.32
N PRO A 15 -8.61 -0.47 5.31
CA PRO A 15 -7.28 -0.77 5.84
C PRO A 15 -6.23 -1.09 4.76
N ASP A 16 -6.64 -1.81 3.72
CA ASP A 16 -5.75 -2.25 2.64
C ASP A 16 -5.34 -1.08 1.74
N ILE A 17 -6.28 -0.17 1.42
CA ILE A 17 -5.96 1.05 0.66
C ILE A 17 -5.03 1.95 1.47
N ARG A 18 -5.26 2.08 2.78
CA ARG A 18 -4.35 2.82 3.66
C ARG A 18 -2.94 2.23 3.62
N LEU A 19 -2.83 0.90 3.66
CA LEU A 19 -1.54 0.20 3.61
C LEU A 19 -0.81 0.44 2.28
N ILE A 20 -1.53 0.38 1.15
CA ILE A 20 -0.97 0.68 -0.17
C ILE A 20 -0.40 2.10 -0.19
N VAL A 21 -1.17 3.09 0.25
CA VAL A 21 -0.73 4.50 0.26
C VAL A 21 0.51 4.69 1.13
N PHE A 22 0.63 3.98 2.26
CA PHE A 22 1.85 4.04 3.06
C PHE A 22 3.04 3.41 2.37
N GLU A 23 2.93 2.15 1.93
CA GLU A 23 4.06 1.45 1.31
C GLU A 23 4.55 2.18 0.05
N VAL A 24 3.64 2.70 -0.77
CA VAL A 24 3.99 3.52 -1.95
C VAL A 24 4.65 4.84 -1.52
N GLY A 25 4.10 5.54 -0.53
CA GLY A 25 4.67 6.80 -0.06
C GLY A 25 6.06 6.66 0.58
N GLU A 26 6.35 5.53 1.25
CA GLU A 26 7.70 5.23 1.74
C GLU A 26 8.66 4.96 0.58
N PHE A 27 8.23 4.13 -0.37
CA PHE A 27 9.00 3.82 -1.57
C PHE A 27 9.34 5.08 -2.39
N GLU A 28 8.37 5.95 -2.63
CA GLU A 28 8.59 7.21 -3.33
C GLU A 28 9.54 8.13 -2.57
N GLN A 29 9.44 8.21 -1.24
CA GLN A 29 10.32 9.05 -0.44
C GLN A 29 11.78 8.55 -0.47
N GLU A 30 11.99 7.25 -0.44
CA GLU A 30 13.33 6.63 -0.54
C GLU A 30 13.97 6.85 -1.91
N ASN A 31 13.15 6.99 -2.96
CA ASN A 31 13.60 7.11 -4.35
C ASN A 31 13.38 8.52 -4.93
N ILE A 32 13.01 9.50 -4.11
CA ILE A 32 12.64 10.87 -4.53
C ILE A 32 13.76 11.62 -5.27
N SER A 33 15.01 11.18 -5.10
CA SER A 33 16.19 11.74 -5.77
C SER A 33 16.42 11.21 -7.19
N MET A 34 15.66 10.20 -7.63
CA MET A 34 15.80 9.65 -8.98
C MET A 34 15.23 10.59 -10.03
N LYS A 35 16.06 10.98 -11.02
CA LYS A 35 15.71 11.91 -12.11
C LYS A 35 14.58 11.41 -13.02
N THR A 36 14.43 10.09 -13.17
CA THR A 36 13.39 9.48 -13.99
C THR A 36 12.98 8.16 -13.35
N PRO A 37 11.94 8.18 -12.51
CA PRO A 37 11.61 6.98 -11.79
C PRO A 37 10.72 6.02 -12.58
N HIS A 38 11.20 4.81 -12.80
CA HIS A 38 10.38 3.69 -13.29
C HIS A 38 9.66 3.03 -12.10
N PHE A 39 8.75 3.77 -11.47
CA PHE A 39 8.04 3.32 -10.24
C PHE A 39 6.85 2.41 -10.49
N LYS A 40 6.43 2.22 -11.75
CA LYS A 40 5.25 1.43 -12.06
C LYS A 40 5.34 -0.01 -11.58
N GLU A 41 6.41 -0.73 -11.94
CA GLU A 41 6.60 -2.13 -11.54
C GLU A 41 6.71 -2.31 -10.01
N PRO A 42 7.50 -1.50 -9.28
CA PRO A 42 7.52 -1.54 -7.82
C PRO A 42 6.18 -1.26 -7.16
N ILE A 43 5.43 -0.26 -7.66
CA ILE A 43 4.10 0.08 -7.11
C ILE A 43 3.11 -1.06 -7.38
N ASP A 44 3.11 -1.62 -8.59
CA ASP A 44 2.26 -2.76 -8.95
C ASP A 44 2.55 -3.97 -8.04
N ALA A 45 3.82 -4.22 -7.71
CA ALA A 45 4.21 -5.27 -6.77
C ALA A 45 3.70 -5.03 -5.33
N ILE A 46 3.70 -3.78 -4.85
CA ILE A 46 3.14 -3.41 -3.54
C ILE A 46 1.64 -3.68 -3.51
N VAL A 47 0.91 -3.26 -4.56
CA VAL A 47 -0.53 -3.50 -4.68
C VAL A 47 -0.84 -4.99 -4.73
N GLU A 48 -0.11 -5.74 -5.56
CA GLU A 48 -0.32 -7.18 -5.71
C GLU A 48 -0.07 -7.95 -4.41
N LYS A 49 1.00 -7.61 -3.68
CA LYS A 49 1.31 -8.18 -2.36
C LYS A 49 0.17 -7.98 -1.37
N ILE A 50 -0.39 -6.78 -1.31
CA ILE A 50 -1.49 -6.44 -0.38
C ILE A 50 -2.78 -7.13 -0.82
N ALA A 51 -3.10 -7.15 -2.11
CA ALA A 51 -4.25 -7.84 -2.66
C ALA A 51 -4.21 -9.36 -2.37
N ARG A 52 -3.07 -10.01 -2.61
CA ARG A 52 -2.88 -11.45 -2.30
C ARG A 52 -3.05 -11.75 -0.81
N LYS A 53 -2.53 -10.87 0.06
CA LYS A 53 -2.70 -11.00 1.51
C LYS A 53 -4.17 -10.91 1.91
N ARG A 54 -4.92 -10.00 1.29
CA ARG A 54 -6.36 -9.83 1.54
C ARG A 54 -7.17 -11.05 1.08
N ILE A 55 -6.89 -11.58 -0.10
CA ILE A 55 -7.53 -12.80 -0.62
C ILE A 55 -7.28 -13.97 0.33
N LYS A 56 -6.03 -14.19 0.73
CA LYS A 56 -5.69 -15.27 1.68
C LYS A 56 -6.44 -15.12 3.02
N GLN A 57 -6.54 -13.90 3.54
CA GLN A 57 -7.30 -13.63 4.76
C GLN A 57 -8.82 -13.80 4.60
N ALA A 58 -9.35 -13.62 3.39
CA ALA A 58 -10.74 -13.90 3.10
C ALA A 58 -10.96 -15.41 3.02
N ASP A 59 -10.08 -16.14 2.33
CA ASP A 59 -10.14 -17.60 2.23
C ASP A 59 -10.03 -18.27 3.60
N ASP A 60 -9.06 -17.88 4.44
CA ASP A 60 -8.88 -18.44 5.79
C ASP A 60 -10.11 -18.21 6.69
N LYS A 61 -10.86 -17.10 6.50
CA LYS A 61 -12.10 -16.84 7.23
C LYS A 61 -13.29 -17.69 6.76
N VAL A 62 -13.28 -18.15 5.51
CA VAL A 62 -14.34 -19.01 4.96
C VAL A 62 -14.25 -20.44 5.51
N PHE A 63 -13.09 -20.86 6.05
CA PHE A 63 -12.90 -22.18 6.64
C PHE A 63 -13.11 -22.23 8.17
N GLU A 64 -13.39 -21.10 8.82
CA GLU A 64 -13.63 -21.02 10.28
C GLU A 64 -15.13 -20.84 10.66
N GLU A 65 -16.04 -20.75 9.68
CA GLU A 65 -17.51 -20.75 9.87
C GLU A 65 -18.15 -22.12 9.56
#